data_AF-N1ZVT1-F1
#
_entry.id   AF-N1ZVT1-F1
#
_cell.length_a   1.000
_cell.length_b   1.000
_cell.length_c   1.000
_cell.angle_alpha   90.00
_cell.angle_beta   90.00
_cell.angle_gamma   90.00
#
_symmetry.space_group_name_H-M   'P 1'
#
loop_
_entity.id
_entity.type
_entity.pdbx_description
1 polymer ?
#
loop_
_entity_poly.entity_id
_entity_poly.type
_entity_poly.pdbx_seq_one_letter_code
_entity_poly.pdbx_strand_id
1 'polypeptide(L)'
;MKNILSKNNDGSIDIMDRYGFTEYTVAKNENGIVARLANQLYEYENFFTERLKDVLMNYFDVPSDTYAYNLTRHKTAFSEGTMSLDDFEEFDEEIIDDIVKYIKDNI
;
A
#
# COMPACT_ATOMS: atom_id res chain seq x y z
N MET A 1 -7.98 7.32 1.69
CA MET A 1 -7.78 8.79 1.76
C MET A 1 -6.46 9.12 1.04
N LYS A 2 -6.34 10.16 0.20
CA LYS A 2 -5.01 10.49 -0.39
C LYS A 2 -4.03 10.84 0.74
N ASN A 3 -2.78 10.39 0.63
CA ASN A 3 -1.73 10.69 1.62
C ASN A 3 -1.69 12.19 1.90
N ILE A 4 -1.83 12.55 3.18
CA ILE A 4 -1.75 13.95 3.63
C ILE A 4 -0.29 14.38 3.71
N LEU A 5 0.65 13.43 3.74
CA LEU A 5 2.08 13.67 3.82
C LEU A 5 2.85 12.94 2.71
N SER A 6 3.85 13.59 2.12
CA SER A 6 4.83 12.97 1.22
C SER A 6 6.23 13.40 1.59
N LYS A 7 7.18 12.46 1.62
CA LYS A 7 8.59 12.77 1.90
C LYS A 7 9.37 12.85 0.60
N ASN A 8 10.04 13.98 0.40
CA ASN A 8 10.86 14.25 -0.76
C ASN A 8 12.26 13.62 -0.62
N ASN A 9 12.96 13.46 -1.75
CA ASN A 9 14.32 12.90 -1.78
C ASN A 9 15.34 13.71 -0.97
N ASP A 10 15.10 15.01 -0.82
CA ASP A 10 15.94 15.90 -0.01
C ASP A 10 15.64 15.81 1.50
N GLY A 11 14.63 15.02 1.88
CA GLY A 11 14.17 14.81 3.26
C GLY A 11 13.12 15.80 3.76
N SER A 12 12.67 16.75 2.94
CA SER A 12 11.52 17.60 3.26
C SER A 12 10.21 16.82 3.23
N ILE A 13 9.18 17.32 3.91
CA ILE A 13 7.85 16.71 3.95
C ILE A 13 6.82 17.70 3.41
N ASP A 14 6.13 17.31 2.35
CA ASP A 14 4.99 18.02 1.81
C ASP A 14 3.72 17.62 2.56
N ILE A 15 3.00 18.63 3.05
CA ILE A 15 1.65 18.51 3.61
C ILE A 15 0.68 18.82 2.46
N MET A 16 -0.16 17.85 2.13
CA MET A 16 -1.07 17.90 1.00
C MET A 16 -2.51 18.15 1.45
N ASP A 17 -3.26 18.88 0.63
CA ASP A 17 -4.70 18.97 0.78
C ASP A 17 -5.40 17.65 0.43
N ARG A 18 -6.73 17.61 0.61
CA ARG A 18 -7.58 16.47 0.26
C ARG A 18 -7.57 16.09 -1.22
N TYR A 19 -7.07 16.96 -2.10
CA TYR A 19 -6.99 16.74 -3.55
C TYR A 19 -5.58 16.26 -3.97
N GLY A 20 -4.59 16.33 -3.07
CA GLY A 20 -3.20 15.94 -3.28
C GLY A 20 -2.30 17.09 -3.74
N PHE A 21 -2.72 18.35 -3.58
CA PHE A 21 -1.87 19.51 -3.83
C PHE A 21 -1.11 19.90 -2.56
N THR A 22 0.19 20.20 -2.68
CA THR A 22 1.00 20.66 -1.56
C THR A 22 0.49 22.02 -1.05
N GLU A 23 0.04 22.07 0.20
CA GLU A 23 -0.31 23.32 0.90
C GLU A 23 0.91 23.92 1.62
N TYR A 24 1.78 23.05 2.16
CA TYR A 24 2.96 23.46 2.93
C TYR A 24 4.10 22.43 2.76
N THR A 25 5.34 22.90 2.76
CA THR A 25 6.52 22.02 2.79
C THR A 25 7.33 22.29 4.05
N VAL A 26 7.49 21.26 4.88
CA VAL A 26 8.40 21.26 6.02
C VAL A 26 9.80 20.98 5.50
N ALA A 27 10.73 21.93 5.61
CA ALA A 27 12.10 21.71 5.16
C ALA A 27 12.80 20.67 6.04
N LYS A 28 13.74 19.88 5.48
CA LYS A 28 14.50 18.85 6.23
C LYS A 28 15.12 19.36 7.53
N ASN A 29 15.57 20.62 7.53
CA ASN A 29 16.28 21.25 8.65
C ASN A 29 15.37 22.14 9.51
N GLU A 30 14.07 22.19 9.22
CA GLU A 30 13.11 22.98 9.97
C GLU A 30 12.92 22.38 11.37
N ASN A 31 13.01 23.21 12.40
CA ASN A 31 12.89 22.79 13.79
C ASN A 31 11.74 23.56 14.45
N GLY A 32 10.80 22.81 15.02
CA GLY A 32 9.59 23.35 15.63
C GLY A 32 8.58 22.23 15.92
N ILE A 33 7.48 22.57 16.60
CA ILE A 33 6.44 21.60 16.94
C ILE A 33 5.83 20.98 15.66
N VAL A 34 5.56 21.81 14.64
CA VAL A 34 5.00 21.35 13.35
C VAL A 34 5.92 20.36 12.66
N ALA A 35 7.21 20.69 12.52
CA ALA A 35 8.18 19.81 11.87
C ALA A 35 8.34 18.46 12.60
N ARG A 36 8.32 18.47 13.94
CA ARG A 36 8.37 17.24 14.74
C ARG A 36 7.12 16.37 14.55
N LEU A 37 5.94 16.97 14.61
CA LEU A 37 4.68 16.25 14.43
C LEU A 37 4.54 15.68 13.01
N ALA A 38 4.94 16.43 11.99
CA ALA A 38 4.93 15.96 10.60
C ALA A 38 5.82 14.73 10.40
N ASN A 39 7.04 14.74 10.95
CA ASN A 39 7.92 13.58 10.89
C ASN A 39 7.34 12.37 11.64
N GLN A 40 6.82 12.56 12.86
CA GLN A 40 6.22 11.48 13.63
C GLN A 40 4.99 10.87 12.94
N LEU A 41 4.14 11.71 12.35
CA LEU A 41 2.97 11.24 11.62
C LEU A 41 3.39 10.49 10.34
N TYR A 42 4.36 10.99 9.60
CA TYR A 42 4.91 10.30 8.43
C TYR A 42 5.51 8.93 8.79
N GLU A 43 6.31 8.87 9.86
CA GLU A 43 6.86 7.61 10.37
C GLU A 43 5.77 6.63 10.78
N TYR A 44 4.69 7.12 11.40
CA TYR A 44 3.55 6.31 11.78
C TYR A 44 2.76 5.78 10.56
N GLU A 45 2.49 6.62 9.56
CA GLU A 45 1.80 6.22 8.32
C GLU A 45 2.59 5.15 7.56
N ASN A 46 3.92 5.33 7.46
CA ASN A 46 4.79 4.34 6.84
C ASN A 46 4.85 3.07 7.67
N PHE A 47 5.01 3.17 9.00
CA PHE A 47 4.99 2.01 9.88
C PHE A 47 3.69 1.21 9.72
N PHE A 48 2.53 1.87 9.68
CA PHE A 48 1.27 1.20 9.45
C PHE A 48 1.23 0.47 8.10
N THR A 49 1.70 1.12 7.02
CA THR A 49 1.72 0.56 5.67
C THR A 49 2.61 -0.68 5.60
N GLU A 50 3.84 -0.60 6.11
CA GLU A 50 4.78 -1.73 6.17
C GLU A 50 4.25 -2.87 7.03
N ARG A 51 3.67 -2.56 8.20
CA ARG A 51 3.08 -3.59 9.08
C ARG A 51 1.87 -4.27 8.46
N LEU A 52 1.05 -3.56 7.69
CA LEU A 52 -0.07 -4.16 6.96
C LEU A 52 0.44 -5.10 5.87
N LYS A 53 1.45 -4.67 5.09
CA LYS A 53 2.11 -5.51 4.09
C LYS A 53 2.68 -6.78 4.72
N ASP A 54 3.46 -6.65 5.80
CA ASP A 54 4.02 -7.79 6.53
C ASP A 54 2.94 -8.80 6.94
N VAL A 55 1.83 -8.32 7.51
CA VAL A 55 0.74 -9.20 7.98
C VAL A 55 0.12 -9.95 6.80
N LEU A 56 -0.10 -9.28 5.67
CA LEU A 56 -0.69 -9.90 4.49
C LEU A 56 0.26 -10.90 3.82
N MET A 57 1.54 -10.55 3.65
CA MET A 57 2.57 -11.46 3.13
C MET A 57 2.62 -12.74 3.98
N ASN A 58 2.66 -12.61 5.31
CA ASN A 58 2.66 -13.76 6.22
C ASN A 58 1.34 -14.55 6.20
N TYR A 59 0.20 -13.87 6.07
CA TYR A 59 -1.10 -14.55 6.05
C TYR A 59 -1.28 -15.41 4.79
N PHE A 60 -0.80 -14.92 3.66
CA PHE A 60 -0.88 -15.64 2.38
C PHE A 60 0.31 -16.56 2.12
N ASP A 61 1.32 -16.54 3.00
CA ASP A 61 2.61 -17.25 2.89
C ASP A 61 3.46 -16.83 1.67
N VAL A 62 3.33 -15.57 1.26
CA VAL A 62 4.18 -14.93 0.23
C VAL A 62 5.51 -14.54 0.91
N PRO A 63 6.70 -14.88 0.38
CA PRO A 63 7.00 -15.46 -0.93
C PRO A 63 7.37 -16.97 -0.88
N SER A 64 6.89 -17.72 0.10
CA SER A 64 7.27 -19.11 0.32
C SER A 64 6.43 -20.07 -0.53
N ASP A 65 5.31 -20.56 0.00
CA ASP A 65 4.40 -21.50 -0.66
C ASP A 65 2.98 -20.94 -0.57
N THR A 66 2.71 -19.96 -1.43
CA THR A 66 1.50 -19.14 -1.32
C THR A 66 0.24 -19.98 -1.47
N TYR A 67 -0.67 -19.87 -0.50
CA TYR A 67 -1.95 -20.60 -0.53
C TYR A 67 -3.07 -19.86 -1.28
N ALA A 68 -2.76 -18.73 -1.92
CA ALA A 68 -3.71 -17.84 -2.57
C ALA A 68 -3.41 -17.63 -4.06
N TYR A 69 -4.44 -17.81 -4.88
CA TYR A 69 -4.36 -17.59 -6.32
C TYR A 69 -5.51 -16.69 -6.78
N ASN A 70 -5.20 -15.77 -7.69
CA ASN A 70 -6.18 -14.97 -8.41
C ASN A 70 -6.65 -15.73 -9.65
N LEU A 71 -7.97 -15.81 -9.82
CA LEU A 71 -8.56 -16.26 -11.08
C LEU A 71 -8.40 -15.14 -12.13
N THR A 72 -7.69 -15.43 -13.23
CA THR A 72 -7.50 -14.49 -14.34
C THR A 72 -8.58 -14.61 -15.41
N ARG A 73 -9.27 -15.75 -15.46
CA ARG A 73 -10.37 -16.02 -16.40
C ARG A 73 -11.74 -15.60 -15.89
N HIS A 74 -12.70 -15.46 -16.80
CA HIS A 74 -14.09 -15.21 -16.45
C HIS A 74 -14.75 -16.40 -15.73
N LYS A 75 -15.54 -16.12 -14.68
CA LYS A 75 -16.14 -17.13 -13.79
C LYS A 75 -17.11 -18.11 -14.47
N THR A 76 -17.62 -17.80 -15.66
CA THR A 76 -18.48 -18.73 -16.43
C THR A 76 -17.76 -20.03 -16.82
N ALA A 77 -16.43 -20.02 -16.89
CA ALA A 77 -15.64 -21.22 -17.17
C ALA A 77 -15.84 -22.33 -16.12
N PHE A 78 -16.20 -21.98 -14.88
CA PHE A 78 -16.57 -22.98 -13.86
C PHE A 78 -17.83 -23.76 -14.26
N SER A 79 -18.88 -23.07 -14.73
CA SER A 79 -20.14 -23.72 -15.13
C SER A 79 -20.01 -24.51 -16.44
N GLU A 80 -19.11 -24.09 -17.32
CA GLU A 80 -18.84 -24.77 -18.59
C GLU A 80 -17.86 -25.95 -18.41
N GLY A 81 -17.21 -26.06 -17.25
CA GLY A 81 -16.23 -27.11 -16.96
C GLY A 81 -14.93 -26.97 -17.75
N THR A 82 -14.58 -25.74 -18.17
CA THR A 82 -13.42 -25.46 -19.04
C THR A 82 -12.25 -24.81 -18.31
N MET A 83 -12.27 -24.81 -16.97
CA MET A 83 -11.23 -24.24 -16.13
C MET A 83 -9.95 -25.10 -16.15
N SER A 84 -8.78 -24.46 -16.22
CA SER A 84 -7.49 -25.11 -15.98
C SER A 84 -6.69 -24.38 -14.90
N LEU A 85 -5.55 -24.97 -14.48
CA LEU A 85 -4.63 -24.30 -13.56
C LEU A 85 -3.97 -23.07 -14.16
N ASP A 86 -3.86 -22.99 -15.50
CA ASP A 86 -3.31 -21.82 -16.20
C ASP A 86 -4.21 -20.59 -16.09
N ASP A 87 -5.48 -20.78 -15.67
CA ASP A 87 -6.43 -19.70 -15.43
C ASP A 87 -6.24 -19.03 -14.05
N PHE A 88 -5.19 -19.40 -13.33
CA PHE A 88 -4.86 -18.91 -12.00
C PHE A 88 -3.45 -18.34 -11.94
N GLU A 89 -3.30 -17.22 -11.23
CA GLU A 89 -2.03 -16.57 -10.95
C GLU A 89 -1.79 -16.55 -9.44
N GLU A 90 -0.62 -16.98 -9.00
CA GLU A 90 -0.24 -17.02 -7.58
C GLU A 90 -0.13 -15.61 -7.02
N PHE A 91 -0.50 -15.40 -5.76
CA PHE A 91 -0.26 -14.11 -5.12
C PHE A 91 1.25 -13.88 -4.98
N ASP A 92 1.68 -12.74 -5.46
CA ASP A 92 3.04 -12.23 -5.31
C ASP A 92 3.02 -10.92 -4.51
N GLU A 93 4.21 -10.31 -4.36
CA GLU A 93 4.36 -9.06 -3.62
C GLU A 93 3.58 -7.89 -4.28
N GLU A 94 3.46 -7.87 -5.61
CA GLU A 94 2.74 -6.82 -6.33
C GLU A 94 1.23 -6.86 -6.02
N ILE A 95 0.65 -8.05 -5.99
CA ILE A 95 -0.75 -8.24 -5.60
C ILE A 95 -0.96 -7.80 -4.14
N ILE A 96 -0.03 -8.09 -3.23
CA ILE A 96 -0.12 -7.63 -1.85
C ILE A 96 -0.04 -6.10 -1.77
N ASP A 97 0.86 -5.46 -2.53
CA ASP A 97 0.98 -4.01 -2.60
C ASP A 97 -0.31 -3.34 -3.08
N ASP A 98 -0.98 -3.94 -4.07
CA ASP A 98 -2.28 -3.47 -4.55
C ASP A 98 -3.37 -3.57 -3.48
N ILE A 99 -3.40 -4.66 -2.69
CA ILE A 99 -4.34 -4.82 -1.57
C ILE A 99 -4.06 -3.78 -0.47
N VAL A 100 -2.79 -3.60 -0.09
CA VAL A 100 -2.36 -2.61 0.91
C VAL A 100 -2.80 -1.21 0.49
N LYS A 101 -2.56 -0.85 -0.77
CA LYS A 101 -2.96 0.43 -1.34
C LYS A 101 -4.48 0.59 -1.32
N TYR A 102 -5.24 -0.40 -1.74
CA TYR A 102 -6.70 -0.35 -1.71
C TYR A 102 -7.24 -0.12 -0.29
N ILE A 103 -6.73 -0.86 0.70
CA ILE A 103 -7.14 -0.69 2.10
C ILE A 103 -6.83 0.72 2.56
N LYS A 104 -5.60 1.21 2.36
CA LYS A 104 -5.16 2.56 2.73
C LYS A 104 -6.01 3.66 2.07
N ASP A 105 -6.44 3.44 0.83
CA ASP A 105 -7.28 4.40 0.12
C ASP A 105 -8.73 4.41 0.63
N ASN A 106 -9.17 3.39 1.38
CA ASN A 106 -10.56 3.21 1.84
C ASN A 106 -10.75 3.18 3.37
N ILE A 107 -9.68 3.31 4.16
CA ILE A 107 -9.72 3.64 5.60
C ILE A 107 -9.43 5.12 5.82
#